data_AF-A0A8T1N432-F1
#
_entry.id   AF-A0A8T1N432-F1
#
_cell.length_a   1.000
_cell.length_b   1.000
_cell.length_c   1.000
_cell.angle_alpha   90.00
_cell.angle_beta   90.00
_cell.angle_gamma   90.00
#
_symmetry.space_group_name_H-M   'P 1'
#
loop_
_entity.id
_entity.type
_entity.pdbx_description
1 polymer ?
#
loop_
_entity_poly.entity_id
_entity_poly.type
_entity_poly.pdbx_seq_one_letter_code
_entity_poly.pdbx_strand_id
1 'polypeptide(L)'
;MDLRQSISDQTDVSLRIANRLLLSEDGKKSNLVFSPLSIHVVLSLIAAGSKGPTLDQLLSFLKSKSSDQLSSFDSEIVSVVFTDGSASGGPRLSFANGAWLDKSLSLKSSFKQAVENFFKASLDQVDFQNQATKVISEVNSWAEKETNGLIKEVLPPGSVDGTTRLIFANALYFKGAWGEKFNASATKDYDFHLLNGSSVQVPFMTSKKKQVAIAFDGFKVLGLPYKQGLVLPFSGGDLTAMVDSPLSQNLYVSNIFQKSFIEVNEEGTEAAAASAAVVNLRSIGFAEKIDFVADHPFLYLIREDMTGTVLFIGHVLNPLAG
;
A
#
# COMPACT_ATOMS: atom_id res chain seq x y z
N MET A 1 10.63 -12.38 -18.74
CA MET A 1 10.96 -12.15 -17.32
C MET A 1 10.29 -13.25 -16.52
N ASP A 2 10.89 -13.75 -15.44
CA ASP A 2 10.14 -14.63 -14.52
C ASP A 2 9.39 -13.73 -13.54
N LEU A 3 8.06 -13.68 -13.69
CA LEU A 3 7.20 -12.87 -12.83
C LEU A 3 7.30 -13.32 -11.37
N ARG A 4 7.45 -14.63 -11.10
CA ARG A 4 7.56 -15.15 -9.72
C ARG A 4 8.85 -14.69 -9.04
N GLN A 5 9.96 -14.68 -9.77
CA GLN A 5 11.21 -14.12 -9.25
C GLN A 5 11.07 -12.63 -8.97
N SER A 6 10.41 -11.88 -9.86
CA SER A 6 10.18 -10.43 -9.69
C SER A 6 9.31 -10.13 -8.46
N ILE A 7 8.24 -10.91 -8.21
CA ILE A 7 7.41 -10.78 -7.01
C ILE A 7 8.19 -11.15 -5.74
N SER A 8 9.02 -12.21 -5.79
CA SER A 8 9.89 -12.61 -4.67
C SER A 8 10.89 -11.51 -4.31
N ASP A 9 11.51 -10.90 -5.31
CA ASP A 9 12.45 -9.80 -5.13
C ASP A 9 11.76 -8.52 -4.63
N GLN A 10 10.59 -8.18 -5.17
CA GLN A 10 9.72 -7.10 -4.67
C GLN A 10 9.32 -7.32 -3.20
N THR A 11 9.05 -8.57 -2.81
CA THR A 11 8.68 -8.93 -1.42
C THR A 11 9.87 -8.77 -0.47
N ASP A 12 11.09 -9.19 -0.85
CA ASP A 12 12.29 -8.96 -0.02
C ASP A 12 12.60 -7.46 0.12
N VAL A 13 12.46 -6.67 -0.95
CA VAL A 13 12.59 -5.20 -0.88
C VAL A 13 11.52 -4.60 0.05
N SER A 14 10.28 -5.10 -0.02
CA SER A 14 9.18 -4.69 0.86
C SER A 14 9.49 -4.93 2.34
N LEU A 15 10.02 -6.10 2.67
CA LEU A 15 10.40 -6.44 4.05
C LEU A 15 11.61 -5.63 4.54
N ARG A 16 12.56 -5.28 3.66
CA ARG A 16 13.67 -4.37 4.00
C ARG A 16 13.17 -2.96 4.32
N ILE A 17 12.22 -2.43 3.54
CA ILE A 17 11.58 -1.13 3.79
C ILE A 17 10.81 -1.19 5.11
N ALA A 18 10.00 -2.24 5.33
CA ALA A 18 9.27 -2.45 6.58
C ALA A 18 10.19 -2.41 7.79
N ASN A 19 11.27 -3.20 7.77
CA ASN A 19 12.22 -3.27 8.88
C ASN A 19 12.86 -1.89 9.18
N ARG A 20 13.13 -1.07 8.15
CA ARG A 20 13.65 0.30 8.34
C ARG A 20 12.61 1.25 8.93
N LEU A 21 11.36 1.21 8.45
CA LEU A 21 10.30 2.11 8.90
C LEU A 21 9.80 1.74 10.31
N LEU A 22 9.57 0.46 10.60
CA LEU A 22 9.10 -0.03 11.90
C LEU A 22 10.14 0.20 13.01
N LEU A 23 11.44 0.13 12.69
CA LEU A 23 12.53 0.42 13.64
C LEU A 23 12.92 1.92 13.73
N SER A 24 12.26 2.79 12.97
CA SER A 24 12.46 4.24 13.07
C SER A 24 11.96 4.81 14.41
N GLU A 25 12.35 6.04 14.73
CA GLU A 25 11.92 6.71 15.96
C GLU A 25 10.40 6.92 16.03
N ASP A 26 9.75 7.18 14.89
CA ASP A 26 8.29 7.36 14.82
C ASP A 26 7.58 6.01 14.79
N GLY A 27 8.12 5.06 14.01
CA GLY A 27 7.62 3.69 13.95
C GLY A 27 7.52 3.04 15.34
N LYS A 28 8.52 3.23 16.20
CA LYS A 28 8.49 2.71 17.59
C LYS A 28 7.46 3.37 18.51
N LYS A 29 6.86 4.50 18.13
CA LYS A 29 6.02 5.34 19.00
C LYS A 29 4.55 5.36 18.59
N SER A 30 4.24 5.14 17.31
CA SER A 30 2.86 5.15 16.81
C SER A 30 2.51 3.88 16.04
N ASN A 31 1.20 3.67 15.84
CA ASN A 31 0.73 2.80 14.77
C ASN A 31 1.34 3.24 13.44
N LEU A 32 1.60 2.27 12.56
CA LEU A 32 2.19 2.51 11.25
C LEU A 32 1.50 1.63 10.23
N VAL A 33 1.15 2.24 9.10
CA VAL A 33 0.66 1.56 7.90
C VAL A 33 1.33 2.21 6.69
N PHE A 34 1.81 1.40 5.77
CA PHE A 34 2.36 1.88 4.50
C PHE A 34 2.18 0.79 3.43
N SER A 35 2.32 1.19 2.15
CA SER A 35 2.22 0.26 1.01
C SER A 35 3.57 0.08 0.34
N PRO A 36 4.25 -1.07 0.56
CA PRO A 36 5.53 -1.34 -0.08
C PRO A 36 5.44 -1.40 -1.61
N LEU A 37 4.36 -1.97 -2.14
CA LEU A 37 4.12 -2.02 -3.58
C LEU A 37 3.96 -0.62 -4.19
N SER A 38 3.23 0.27 -3.53
CA SER A 38 3.11 1.64 -4.03
C SER A 38 4.44 2.43 -3.95
N ILE A 39 5.28 2.18 -2.92
CA ILE A 39 6.64 2.74 -2.88
C ILE A 39 7.49 2.17 -4.03
N HIS A 40 7.40 0.86 -4.31
CA HIS A 40 8.08 0.23 -5.45
C HIS A 40 7.74 0.93 -6.76
N VAL A 41 6.45 1.11 -7.05
CA VAL A 41 5.95 1.77 -8.27
C VAL A 41 6.51 3.21 -8.41
N VAL A 42 6.55 4.00 -7.33
CA VAL A 42 7.15 5.35 -7.35
C VAL A 42 8.66 5.30 -7.60
N LEU A 43 9.39 4.38 -6.96
CA LEU A 43 10.84 4.22 -7.17
C LEU A 43 11.16 3.74 -8.59
N SER A 44 10.34 2.89 -9.20
CA SER A 44 10.43 2.49 -10.60
C SER A 44 10.21 3.66 -11.55
N LEU A 45 9.23 4.53 -11.28
CA LEU A 45 8.99 5.73 -12.06
C LEU A 45 10.19 6.70 -11.99
N ILE A 46 10.80 6.85 -10.81
CA ILE A 46 12.04 7.62 -10.64
C ILE A 46 13.20 6.95 -11.40
N ALA A 47 13.29 5.61 -11.40
CA ALA A 47 14.28 4.87 -12.17
C ALA A 47 14.12 5.10 -13.67
N ALA A 48 12.90 5.07 -14.22
CA ALA A 48 12.62 5.37 -15.62
C ALA A 48 13.03 6.81 -16.04
N GLY A 49 13.04 7.76 -15.10
CA GLY A 49 13.55 9.12 -15.29
C GLY A 49 15.06 9.29 -15.07
N SER A 50 15.75 8.29 -14.52
CA SER A 50 17.15 8.36 -14.08
C SER A 50 18.14 7.76 -15.09
N LYS A 51 19.42 8.17 -15.02
CA LYS A 51 20.52 7.59 -15.80
C LYS A 51 21.81 7.52 -14.96
N GLY A 52 22.75 6.66 -15.36
CA GLY A 52 24.05 6.51 -14.69
C GLY A 52 23.92 6.04 -13.23
N PRO A 53 24.81 6.46 -12.31
CA PRO A 53 24.88 5.92 -10.95
C PRO A 53 23.56 5.96 -10.16
N THR A 54 22.70 6.96 -10.38
CA THR A 54 21.37 7.05 -9.76
C THR A 54 20.45 5.92 -10.24
N LEU A 55 20.46 5.62 -11.54
CA LEU A 55 19.72 4.48 -12.09
C LEU A 55 20.28 3.16 -11.53
N ASP A 56 21.61 3.01 -11.52
CA ASP A 56 22.27 1.79 -11.04
C ASP A 56 21.93 1.50 -9.56
N GLN A 57 21.88 2.54 -8.71
CA GLN A 57 21.45 2.44 -7.32
C GLN A 57 19.98 2.02 -7.17
N LEU A 58 19.08 2.62 -7.96
CA LEU A 58 17.66 2.28 -7.93
C LEU A 58 17.41 0.85 -8.44
N LEU A 59 18.04 0.44 -9.53
CA LEU A 59 17.96 -0.92 -10.05
C LEU A 59 18.53 -1.94 -9.06
N SER A 60 19.66 -1.64 -8.42
CA SER A 60 20.23 -2.50 -7.38
C SER A 60 19.32 -2.62 -6.16
N PHE A 61 18.71 -1.51 -5.71
CA PHE A 61 17.79 -1.51 -4.58
C PHE A 61 16.50 -2.29 -4.88
N LEU A 62 15.89 -2.07 -6.04
CA LEU A 62 14.68 -2.75 -6.52
C LEU A 62 14.98 -4.15 -7.09
N LYS A 63 16.26 -4.57 -7.10
CA LYS A 63 16.77 -5.84 -7.66
C LYS A 63 16.41 -6.12 -9.13
N SER A 64 16.16 -5.09 -9.92
CA SER A 64 15.90 -5.22 -11.35
C SER A 64 17.19 -5.11 -12.18
N LYS A 65 17.17 -5.65 -13.41
CA LYS A 65 18.27 -5.48 -14.37
C LYS A 65 18.09 -4.28 -15.29
N SER A 66 16.89 -3.71 -15.41
CA SER A 66 16.63 -2.51 -16.21
C SER A 66 15.35 -1.76 -15.80
N SER A 67 15.25 -0.49 -16.22
CA SER A 67 14.03 0.33 -16.14
C SER A 67 12.84 -0.31 -16.83
N ASP A 68 13.10 -1.00 -17.95
CA ASP A 68 12.07 -1.59 -18.80
C ASP A 68 11.47 -2.83 -18.14
N GLN A 69 12.28 -3.60 -17.41
CA GLN A 69 11.81 -4.71 -16.57
C GLN A 69 10.93 -4.21 -15.42
N LEU A 70 11.33 -3.12 -14.74
CA LEU A 70 10.49 -2.50 -13.71
C LEU A 70 9.16 -2.02 -14.28
N SER A 71 9.20 -1.24 -15.36
CA SER A 71 7.99 -0.69 -15.99
C SER A 71 7.05 -1.79 -16.50
N SER A 72 7.60 -2.89 -17.03
CA SER A 72 6.81 -4.07 -17.44
C SER A 72 6.16 -4.75 -16.24
N PHE A 73 6.93 -4.99 -15.17
CA PHE A 73 6.47 -5.60 -13.93
C PHE A 73 5.37 -4.76 -13.26
N ASP A 74 5.59 -3.45 -13.11
CA ASP A 74 4.64 -2.55 -12.49
C ASP A 74 3.37 -2.44 -13.35
N SER A 75 3.46 -2.36 -14.68
CA SER A 75 2.28 -2.35 -15.54
C SER A 75 1.43 -3.62 -15.39
N GLU A 76 2.07 -4.80 -15.25
CA GLU A 76 1.37 -6.07 -15.04
C GLU A 76 0.75 -6.12 -13.63
N ILE A 77 1.55 -5.91 -12.59
CA ILE A 77 1.12 -5.99 -11.19
C ILE A 77 0.10 -4.90 -10.82
N VAL A 78 0.28 -3.65 -11.23
CA VAL A 78 -0.70 -2.57 -10.98
C VAL A 78 -2.06 -2.92 -11.61
N SER A 79 -2.07 -3.50 -12.82
CA SER A 79 -3.32 -3.90 -13.48
C SER A 79 -4.06 -5.04 -12.78
N VAL A 80 -3.33 -5.96 -12.14
CA VAL A 80 -3.91 -7.12 -11.43
C VAL A 80 -4.26 -6.79 -9.98
N VAL A 81 -3.38 -6.10 -9.27
CA VAL A 81 -3.40 -5.97 -7.80
C VAL A 81 -4.05 -4.67 -7.31
N PHE A 82 -4.04 -3.59 -8.11
CA PHE A 82 -4.71 -2.32 -7.76
C PHE A 82 -6.03 -2.07 -8.50
N THR A 83 -6.58 -3.06 -9.20
CA THR A 83 -7.93 -2.96 -9.79
C THR A 83 -8.99 -2.97 -8.68
N ASP A 84 -9.94 -2.04 -8.75
CA ASP A 84 -11.08 -1.99 -7.83
C ASP A 84 -12.00 -3.21 -8.04
N GLY A 85 -12.00 -4.12 -7.06
CA GLY A 85 -12.82 -5.33 -7.08
C GLY A 85 -14.27 -5.11 -6.63
N SER A 86 -14.64 -3.90 -6.17
CA SER A 86 -15.92 -3.63 -5.53
C SER A 86 -17.13 -3.90 -6.43
N ALA A 87 -17.03 -3.58 -7.72
CA ALA A 87 -18.06 -3.86 -8.73
C ALA A 87 -18.35 -5.37 -8.89
N SER A 88 -17.34 -6.21 -8.67
CA SER A 88 -17.45 -7.68 -8.70
C SER A 88 -17.73 -8.29 -7.32
N GLY A 89 -17.93 -7.48 -6.28
CA GLY A 89 -18.17 -7.90 -4.90
C GLY A 89 -16.93 -8.23 -4.08
N GLY A 90 -15.73 -7.88 -4.58
CA GLY A 90 -14.45 -7.97 -3.88
C GLY A 90 -14.10 -6.69 -3.12
N PRO A 91 -12.84 -6.53 -2.66
CA PRO A 91 -12.39 -5.32 -1.96
C PRO A 91 -12.42 -4.09 -2.84
N ARG A 92 -12.81 -2.95 -2.25
CA ARG A 92 -12.64 -1.63 -2.85
C ARG A 92 -11.20 -1.17 -2.69
N LEU A 93 -10.58 -0.83 -3.82
CA LEU A 93 -9.23 -0.29 -3.91
C LEU A 93 -9.28 1.06 -4.62
N SER A 94 -8.53 2.03 -4.12
CA SER A 94 -8.26 3.30 -4.80
C SER A 94 -6.78 3.59 -4.67
N PHE A 95 -6.10 3.61 -5.82
CA PHE A 95 -4.65 3.80 -5.95
C PHE A 95 -4.41 4.97 -6.89
N ALA A 96 -3.78 6.02 -6.38
CA ALA A 96 -3.48 7.22 -7.14
C ALA A 96 -2.01 7.60 -6.97
N ASN A 97 -1.36 7.92 -8.09
CA ASN A 97 0.00 8.44 -8.15
C ASN A 97 -0.04 9.80 -8.81
N GLY A 98 0.78 10.73 -8.32
CA GLY A 98 1.01 11.98 -9.00
C GLY A 98 2.43 12.49 -8.81
N ALA A 99 2.85 13.32 -9.75
CA ALA A 99 4.13 14.03 -9.73
C ALA A 99 3.89 15.52 -10.01
N TRP A 100 4.47 16.38 -9.17
CA TRP A 100 4.37 17.83 -9.31
C TRP A 100 5.77 18.42 -9.46
N LEU A 101 6.01 19.09 -10.58
CA LEU A 101 7.26 19.75 -10.90
C LEU A 101 7.13 21.27 -10.75
N ASP A 102 8.17 21.93 -10.26
CA ASP A 102 8.22 23.38 -10.28
C ASP A 102 8.18 23.93 -11.72
N LYS A 103 7.32 24.92 -11.97
CA LYS A 103 7.08 25.53 -13.28
C LYS A 103 8.30 26.15 -13.97
N SER A 104 9.40 26.38 -13.23
CA SER A 104 10.68 26.81 -13.83
C SER A 104 11.38 25.71 -14.63
N LEU A 105 10.94 24.47 -14.49
CA LEU A 105 11.51 23.27 -15.11
C LEU A 105 10.53 22.66 -16.13
N SER A 106 11.07 22.08 -17.20
CA SER A 106 10.30 21.42 -18.26
C SER A 106 10.68 19.95 -18.40
N LEU A 107 9.70 19.05 -18.33
CA LEU A 107 9.91 17.61 -18.56
C LEU A 107 10.01 17.28 -20.04
N LYS A 108 10.86 16.33 -20.36
CA LYS A 108 10.93 15.71 -21.69
C LYS A 108 9.61 14.99 -21.97
N SER A 109 9.09 15.12 -23.19
CA SER A 109 7.82 14.50 -23.61
C SER A 109 7.80 12.97 -23.42
N SER A 110 8.94 12.31 -23.60
CA SER A 110 9.09 10.87 -23.34
C SER A 110 8.90 10.49 -21.87
N PHE A 111 9.32 11.34 -20.93
CA PHE A 111 9.06 11.11 -19.50
C PHE A 111 7.59 11.37 -19.16
N LYS A 112 6.96 12.41 -19.75
CA LYS A 112 5.51 12.63 -19.59
C LYS A 112 4.71 11.41 -20.03
N GLN A 113 4.99 10.90 -21.24
CA GLN A 113 4.37 9.69 -21.77
C GLN A 113 4.61 8.47 -20.88
N ALA A 114 5.80 8.32 -20.27
CA ALA A 114 6.05 7.22 -19.35
C ALA A 114 5.19 7.30 -18.07
N VAL A 115 5.11 8.49 -17.46
CA VAL A 115 4.28 8.78 -16.27
C VAL A 115 2.80 8.51 -16.55
N GLU A 116 2.30 9.00 -17.68
CA GLU A 116 0.89 8.89 -18.08
C GLU A 116 0.51 7.45 -18.47
N ASN A 117 1.31 6.78 -19.30
CA ASN A 117 0.93 5.49 -19.90
C ASN A 117 1.18 4.29 -18.99
N PHE A 118 2.34 4.21 -18.33
CA PHE A 118 2.71 3.02 -17.54
C PHE A 118 2.23 3.11 -16.09
N PHE A 119 2.32 4.30 -15.50
CA PHE A 119 2.07 4.51 -14.06
C PHE A 119 0.68 5.08 -13.78
N LYS A 120 -0.09 5.41 -14.83
CA LYS A 120 -1.40 6.11 -14.78
C LYS A 120 -1.39 7.31 -13.82
N ALA A 121 -0.24 7.98 -13.76
CA ALA A 121 0.02 8.99 -12.75
C ALA A 121 -0.34 10.39 -13.28
N SER A 122 -0.90 11.23 -12.40
CA SER A 122 -1.14 12.65 -12.69
C SER A 122 0.19 13.40 -12.78
N LEU A 123 0.30 14.35 -13.71
CA LEU A 123 1.54 15.09 -13.91
C LEU A 123 1.28 16.59 -14.13
N ASP A 124 1.61 17.39 -13.13
CA ASP A 124 1.34 18.83 -13.13
C ASP A 124 2.62 19.68 -12.97
N GLN A 125 2.52 20.93 -13.44
CA GLN A 125 3.52 21.98 -13.20
C GLN A 125 2.95 23.04 -12.26
N VAL A 126 3.65 23.32 -11.17
CA VAL A 126 3.17 24.16 -10.05
C VAL A 126 4.21 25.19 -9.63
N ASP A 127 3.81 26.18 -8.83
CA ASP A 127 4.67 27.28 -8.40
C ASP A 127 5.16 27.06 -6.96
N PHE A 128 6.12 26.15 -6.76
CA PHE A 128 6.69 25.94 -5.42
C PHE A 128 7.38 27.21 -4.92
N GLN A 129 8.15 27.87 -5.78
CA GLN A 129 8.94 29.06 -5.46
C GLN A 129 8.14 30.18 -4.80
N ASN A 130 6.92 30.44 -5.26
CA ASN A 130 6.11 31.58 -4.78
C ASN A 130 4.79 31.17 -4.10
N GLN A 131 4.34 29.92 -4.27
CA GLN A 131 3.00 29.48 -3.86
C GLN A 131 2.98 28.11 -3.16
N ALA A 132 4.09 27.65 -2.56
CA ALA A 132 4.21 26.34 -1.89
C ALA A 132 2.99 25.95 -1.00
N THR A 133 2.44 26.87 -0.19
CA THR A 133 1.25 26.60 0.64
C THR A 133 -0.01 26.30 -0.19
N LYS A 134 -0.18 26.97 -1.33
CA LYS A 134 -1.28 26.68 -2.28
C LYS A 134 -1.07 25.33 -2.95
N VAL A 135 0.17 24.98 -3.28
CA VAL A 135 0.51 23.66 -3.85
C VAL A 135 0.18 22.54 -2.86
N ILE A 136 0.43 22.70 -1.56
CA ILE A 136 -0.01 21.74 -0.52
C ILE A 136 -1.53 21.53 -0.61
N SER A 137 -2.32 22.61 -0.67
CA SER A 137 -3.78 22.52 -0.79
C SER A 137 -4.23 21.87 -2.11
N GLU A 138 -3.57 22.15 -3.23
CA GLU A 138 -3.86 21.55 -4.53
C GLU A 138 -3.59 20.04 -4.56
N VAL A 139 -2.44 19.59 -4.04
CA VAL A 139 -2.08 18.16 -3.96
C VAL A 139 -2.99 17.41 -2.99
N ASN A 140 -3.35 18.02 -1.85
CA ASN A 140 -4.31 17.42 -0.91
C ASN A 140 -5.72 17.33 -1.51
N SER A 141 -6.17 18.34 -2.27
CA SER A 141 -7.46 18.32 -2.98
C SER A 141 -7.48 17.27 -4.10
N TRP A 142 -6.36 17.09 -4.82
CA TRP A 142 -6.17 16.02 -5.79
C TRP A 142 -6.30 14.65 -5.10
N ALA A 143 -5.60 14.44 -3.98
CA ALA A 143 -5.65 13.17 -3.26
C ALA A 143 -7.06 12.87 -2.72
N GLU A 144 -7.76 13.88 -2.19
CA GLU A 144 -9.14 13.74 -1.72
C GLU A 144 -10.07 13.35 -2.89
N LYS A 145 -9.92 13.99 -4.05
CA LYS A 145 -10.69 13.65 -5.27
C LYS A 145 -10.43 12.22 -5.74
N GLU A 146 -9.17 11.85 -5.98
CA GLU A 146 -8.81 10.52 -6.52
C GLU A 146 -9.18 9.39 -5.54
N THR A 147 -9.21 9.68 -4.23
CA THR A 147 -9.64 8.74 -3.18
C THR A 147 -11.10 8.91 -2.75
N ASN A 148 -11.93 9.65 -3.48
CA ASN A 148 -13.36 9.81 -3.20
C ASN A 148 -13.68 10.32 -1.77
N GLY A 149 -12.90 11.28 -1.25
CA GLY A 149 -13.09 11.89 0.08
C GLY A 149 -12.31 11.22 1.22
N LEU A 150 -11.58 10.14 0.95
CA LEU A 150 -11.03 9.26 1.99
C LEU A 150 -9.64 9.68 2.48
N ILE A 151 -8.76 10.13 1.58
CA ILE A 151 -7.42 10.64 1.91
C ILE A 151 -7.38 12.15 1.69
N LYS A 152 -7.49 12.91 2.79
CA LYS A 152 -7.59 14.37 2.77
C LYS A 152 -6.27 15.12 2.95
N GLU A 153 -5.26 14.45 3.48
CA GLU A 153 -3.94 15.04 3.73
C GLU A 153 -2.84 14.02 3.39
N VAL A 154 -2.14 14.30 2.29
CA VAL A 154 -0.92 13.58 1.85
C VAL A 154 0.32 14.43 2.10
N LEU A 155 0.20 15.76 1.94
CA LEU A 155 1.22 16.74 2.29
C LEU A 155 0.81 17.45 3.59
N PRO A 156 1.54 17.24 4.69
CA PRO A 156 1.37 18.03 5.91
C PRO A 156 1.70 19.52 5.69
N PRO A 157 1.16 20.43 6.52
CA PRO A 157 1.54 21.84 6.48
C PRO A 157 3.07 22.04 6.60
N GLY A 158 3.65 22.81 5.68
CA GLY A 158 5.09 23.08 5.66
C GLY A 158 5.97 21.94 5.12
N SER A 159 5.40 20.86 4.57
CA SER A 159 6.17 19.74 4.01
C SER A 159 6.92 20.07 2.71
N VAL A 160 6.59 21.18 2.06
CA VAL A 160 7.23 21.72 0.84
C VAL A 160 7.40 23.23 0.97
N ASP A 161 8.38 23.77 0.25
CA ASP A 161 8.83 25.16 0.35
C ASP A 161 9.26 25.74 -1.02
N GLY A 162 9.78 26.97 -1.03
CA GLY A 162 10.28 27.62 -2.25
C GLY A 162 11.54 26.99 -2.86
N THR A 163 12.21 26.08 -2.16
CA THR A 163 13.38 25.32 -2.66
C THR A 163 12.98 24.00 -3.32
N THR A 164 11.77 23.51 -3.06
CA THR A 164 11.19 22.30 -3.63
C THR A 164 11.15 22.38 -5.15
N ARG A 165 11.49 21.28 -5.84
CA ARG A 165 11.56 21.22 -7.31
C ARG A 165 10.74 20.10 -7.92
N LEU A 166 10.71 18.93 -7.30
CA LEU A 166 9.94 17.78 -7.77
C LEU A 166 9.47 16.96 -6.58
N ILE A 167 8.17 16.72 -6.47
CA ILE A 167 7.60 15.80 -5.49
C ILE A 167 6.82 14.69 -6.19
N PHE A 168 6.76 13.54 -5.55
CA PHE A 168 5.79 12.49 -5.85
C PHE A 168 4.82 12.37 -4.67
N ALA A 169 3.54 12.23 -4.96
CA ALA A 169 2.54 11.87 -3.95
C ALA A 169 1.80 10.60 -4.38
N ASN A 170 1.71 9.66 -3.45
CA ASN A 170 0.99 8.42 -3.59
C ASN A 170 -0.11 8.33 -2.52
N ALA A 171 -1.32 8.03 -2.96
CA ALA A 171 -2.46 7.78 -2.09
C ALA A 171 -2.99 6.37 -2.38
N LEU A 172 -2.98 5.50 -1.37
CA LEU A 172 -3.57 4.16 -1.46
C LEU A 172 -4.59 3.95 -0.34
N TYR A 173 -5.80 3.60 -0.75
CA TYR A 173 -6.92 3.23 0.10
C TYR A 173 -7.40 1.81 -0.20
N PHE A 174 -7.74 1.07 0.86
CA PHE A 174 -8.28 -0.28 0.77
C PHE A 174 -9.44 -0.47 1.76
N LYS A 175 -10.54 -1.05 1.26
CA LYS A 175 -11.75 -1.38 2.04
C LYS A 175 -12.29 -2.73 1.57
N GLY A 176 -12.14 -3.77 2.38
CA GLY A 176 -12.54 -5.14 2.04
C GLY A 176 -13.39 -5.78 3.13
N ALA A 177 -14.57 -6.28 2.77
CA ALA A 177 -15.40 -7.07 3.68
C ALA A 177 -14.71 -8.39 4.05
N TRP A 178 -14.86 -8.87 5.29
CA TRP A 178 -14.39 -10.22 5.66
C TRP A 178 -15.14 -11.28 4.87
N GLY A 179 -14.45 -12.35 4.46
CA GLY A 179 -15.10 -13.55 3.92
C GLY A 179 -15.97 -14.24 4.98
N GLU A 180 -15.51 -14.21 6.25
CA GLU A 180 -16.24 -14.69 7.41
C GLU A 180 -16.30 -13.59 8.49
N LYS A 181 -17.44 -12.91 8.57
CA LYS A 181 -17.66 -11.79 9.50
C LYS A 181 -17.64 -12.22 10.97
N PHE A 182 -17.24 -11.27 11.82
CA PHE A 182 -17.38 -11.36 13.27
C PHE A 182 -18.81 -10.99 13.70
N ASN A 183 -19.20 -11.42 14.90
CA ASN A 183 -20.49 -11.06 15.47
C ASN A 183 -20.29 -9.88 16.41
N ALA A 184 -20.79 -8.69 16.04
CA ALA A 184 -20.70 -7.48 16.87
C ALA A 184 -21.31 -7.65 18.27
N SER A 185 -22.32 -8.51 18.45
CA SER A 185 -22.86 -8.83 19.79
C SER A 185 -21.93 -9.69 20.66
N ALA A 186 -20.81 -10.18 20.11
CA ALA A 186 -19.77 -10.90 20.83
C ALA A 186 -18.54 -10.02 21.11
N THR A 187 -18.43 -8.85 20.47
CA THR A 187 -17.39 -7.85 20.75
C THR A 187 -17.54 -7.34 22.18
N LYS A 188 -16.43 -7.26 22.91
CA LYS A 188 -16.38 -6.79 24.30
C LYS A 188 -15.05 -6.12 24.59
N ASP A 189 -15.06 -5.21 25.55
CA ASP A 189 -13.84 -4.57 26.03
C ASP A 189 -12.99 -5.57 26.83
N TYR A 190 -11.69 -5.61 26.51
CA TYR A 190 -10.66 -6.28 27.31
C TYR A 190 -9.40 -5.40 27.31
N ASP A 191 -8.42 -5.76 28.14
CA ASP A 191 -7.12 -5.08 28.20
C ASP A 191 -6.26 -5.40 26.97
N PHE A 192 -5.75 -4.34 26.32
CA PHE A 192 -4.64 -4.40 25.38
C PHE A 192 -3.39 -3.85 26.07
N HIS A 193 -2.33 -4.65 26.11
CA HIS A 193 -1.08 -4.39 26.84
C HIS A 193 -0.09 -3.62 25.96
N LEU A 194 0.13 -2.34 26.26
CA LEU A 194 1.02 -1.45 25.49
C LEU A 194 2.51 -1.73 25.77
N LEU A 195 3.39 -1.32 24.83
CA LEU A 195 4.85 -1.48 24.97
C LEU A 195 5.46 -0.82 26.22
N ASN A 196 4.79 0.18 26.81
CA ASN A 196 5.23 0.85 28.02
C ASN A 196 4.83 0.11 29.32
N GLY A 197 4.18 -1.06 29.22
CA GLY A 197 3.72 -1.86 30.35
C GLY A 197 2.37 -1.42 30.96
N SER A 198 1.70 -0.40 30.40
CA SER A 198 0.32 -0.04 30.75
C SER A 198 -0.70 -0.75 29.86
N SER A 199 -1.94 -0.86 30.30
CA SER A 199 -3.04 -1.43 29.50
C SER A 199 -4.10 -0.39 29.18
N VAL A 200 -4.77 -0.56 28.04
CA VAL A 200 -5.94 0.22 27.62
C VAL A 200 -7.11 -0.73 27.30
N GLN A 201 -8.32 -0.35 27.68
CA GLN A 201 -9.53 -1.10 27.35
C GLN A 201 -9.92 -0.84 25.89
N VAL A 202 -10.01 -1.90 25.09
CA VAL A 202 -10.36 -1.81 23.66
C VAL A 202 -11.40 -2.86 23.29
N PRO A 203 -12.31 -2.60 22.34
CA PRO A 203 -13.31 -3.57 21.90
C PRO A 203 -12.65 -4.69 21.08
N PHE A 204 -12.50 -5.88 21.66
CA PHE A 204 -12.00 -7.05 20.95
C PHE A 204 -13.12 -7.80 20.23
N MET A 205 -12.97 -7.93 18.92
CA MET A 205 -13.75 -8.89 18.13
C MET A 205 -13.39 -10.33 18.53
N THR A 206 -14.38 -11.21 18.59
CA THR A 206 -14.15 -12.64 18.89
C THR A 206 -14.93 -13.56 17.97
N SER A 207 -14.37 -14.73 17.66
CA SER A 207 -15.01 -15.75 16.85
C SER A 207 -14.67 -17.15 17.34
N LYS A 208 -15.68 -18.03 17.34
CA LYS A 208 -15.53 -19.48 17.60
C LYS A 208 -15.60 -20.31 16.31
N LYS A 209 -15.66 -19.66 15.14
CA LYS A 209 -15.55 -20.33 13.83
C LYS A 209 -14.12 -20.85 13.64
N LYS A 210 -13.95 -21.82 12.74
CA LYS A 210 -12.60 -22.25 12.33
C LYS A 210 -11.91 -21.09 11.60
N GLN A 211 -10.66 -20.81 11.96
CA GLN A 211 -9.79 -19.84 11.31
C GLN A 211 -8.49 -20.53 10.87
N VAL A 212 -7.77 -19.95 9.91
CA VAL A 212 -6.44 -20.41 9.53
C VAL A 212 -5.44 -19.79 10.50
N ALA A 213 -4.98 -20.58 11.48
CA ALA A 213 -3.95 -20.16 12.43
C ALA A 213 -2.78 -21.15 12.42
N ILE A 214 -1.55 -20.63 12.48
CA ILE A 214 -0.30 -21.40 12.52
C ILE A 214 0.55 -20.87 13.68
N ALA A 215 1.08 -21.76 14.51
CA ALA A 215 2.02 -21.43 15.56
C ALA A 215 3.46 -21.75 15.13
N PHE A 216 4.39 -20.87 15.46
CA PHE A 216 5.83 -21.01 15.28
C PHE A 216 6.52 -20.84 16.65
N ASP A 217 7.83 -21.06 16.70
CA ASP A 217 8.60 -20.68 17.88
C ASP A 217 8.59 -19.15 18.04
N GLY A 218 8.20 -18.67 19.22
CA GLY A 218 8.09 -17.25 19.57
C GLY A 218 6.91 -16.46 18.99
N PHE A 219 6.12 -16.96 18.03
CA PHE A 219 4.98 -16.21 17.46
C PHE A 219 3.86 -17.08 16.86
N LYS A 220 2.72 -16.46 16.56
CA LYS A 220 1.57 -17.08 15.87
C LYS A 220 1.15 -16.21 14.68
N VAL A 221 0.60 -16.83 13.64
CA VAL A 221 0.07 -16.16 12.45
C VAL A 221 -1.40 -16.54 12.28
N LEU A 222 -2.27 -15.54 12.09
CA LEU A 222 -3.69 -15.69 11.79
C LEU A 222 -3.97 -15.17 10.38
N GLY A 223 -4.61 -15.98 9.53
CA GLY A 223 -5.11 -15.59 8.23
C GLY A 223 -6.60 -15.30 8.27
N LEU A 224 -6.99 -14.06 7.97
CA LEU A 224 -8.38 -13.64 7.81
C LEU A 224 -8.64 -13.29 6.33
N PRO A 225 -9.34 -14.15 5.55
CA PRO A 225 -9.58 -13.89 4.15
C PRO A 225 -10.64 -12.78 3.95
N TYR A 226 -10.40 -11.92 2.98
CA TYR A 226 -11.41 -10.98 2.49
C TYR A 226 -12.39 -11.68 1.54
N LYS A 227 -13.60 -11.13 1.41
CA LYS A 227 -14.57 -11.55 0.41
C LYS A 227 -13.99 -11.31 -0.99
N GLN A 228 -13.91 -12.37 -1.80
CA GLN A 228 -13.45 -12.29 -3.18
C GLN A 228 -14.61 -11.90 -4.11
N GLY A 229 -14.28 -11.13 -5.15
CA GLY A 229 -15.17 -10.85 -6.28
C GLY A 229 -14.78 -11.66 -7.52
N LEU A 230 -15.68 -11.75 -8.50
CA LEU A 230 -15.36 -12.27 -9.83
C LEU A 230 -14.43 -11.30 -10.59
N VAL A 231 -13.12 -11.52 -10.47
CA VAL A 231 -12.12 -10.88 -11.33
C VAL A 231 -11.99 -11.72 -12.60
N LEU A 232 -12.52 -11.20 -13.72
CA LEU A 232 -12.22 -11.77 -15.03
C LEU A 232 -10.77 -11.44 -15.39
N PRO A 233 -9.95 -12.43 -15.80
CA PRO A 233 -8.58 -12.15 -16.18
C PRO A 233 -8.52 -11.52 -17.58
N PHE A 234 -7.64 -10.52 -17.71
CA PHE A 234 -7.17 -9.87 -18.94
C PHE A 234 -8.07 -8.84 -19.64
N SER A 235 -7.52 -7.63 -19.77
CA SER A 235 -7.59 -6.85 -21.01
C SER A 235 -6.17 -6.33 -21.31
N GLY A 236 -5.51 -6.90 -22.31
CA GLY A 236 -4.09 -6.61 -22.60
C GLY A 236 -3.87 -5.30 -23.37
N GLY A 237 -2.68 -4.73 -23.23
CA GLY A 237 -2.18 -3.62 -24.04
C GLY A 237 -0.88 -4.01 -24.75
N ASP A 238 -0.79 -3.71 -26.04
CA ASP A 238 0.39 -3.93 -26.89
C ASP A 238 1.37 -2.75 -26.78
N LEU A 239 2.67 -3.03 -26.78
CA LEU A 239 3.75 -2.05 -26.54
C LEU A 239 4.99 -2.37 -27.38
N THR A 240 5.10 -1.72 -28.54
CA THR A 240 6.26 -1.77 -29.44
C THR A 240 7.06 -0.44 -29.42
N ALA A 241 8.39 -0.56 -29.62
CA ALA A 241 9.44 0.50 -29.70
C ALA A 241 9.77 1.26 -28.39
N MET A 242 10.99 1.40 -27.84
CA MET A 242 12.42 1.43 -28.26
C MET A 242 13.09 2.84 -28.37
N VAL A 243 14.02 3.15 -27.43
CA VAL A 243 15.37 3.80 -27.64
C VAL A 243 15.40 5.34 -27.96
N ASP A 244 16.32 6.25 -27.57
CA ASP A 244 17.65 6.25 -26.87
C ASP A 244 17.98 7.56 -26.04
N SER A 245 19.15 7.60 -25.37
CA SER A 245 20.14 8.73 -25.27
C SER A 245 19.83 10.04 -24.49
N PRO A 246 20.79 10.99 -24.27
CA PRO A 246 21.02 11.49 -22.89
C PRO A 246 20.88 13.01 -22.68
N LEU A 247 21.33 13.45 -21.49
CA LEU A 247 21.52 14.82 -20.98
C LEU A 247 20.28 15.62 -20.52
N SER A 248 20.31 15.98 -19.23
CA SER A 248 19.63 17.10 -18.55
C SER A 248 20.33 17.29 -17.19
N GLN A 249 20.61 18.53 -16.79
CA GLN A 249 21.40 18.82 -15.58
C GLN A 249 20.57 18.76 -14.28
N ASN A 250 21.18 18.25 -13.21
CA ASN A 250 20.84 18.41 -11.78
C ASN A 250 19.34 18.55 -11.39
N LEU A 251 18.48 17.65 -11.88
CA LEU A 251 17.17 17.41 -11.27
C LEU A 251 17.30 16.32 -10.21
N TYR A 252 16.72 16.54 -9.03
CA TYR A 252 16.62 15.55 -7.96
C TYR A 252 15.18 15.52 -7.42
N VAL A 253 14.78 14.38 -6.88
CA VAL A 253 13.50 14.22 -6.18
C VAL A 253 13.62 14.93 -4.84
N SER A 254 12.77 15.92 -4.58
CA SER A 254 12.75 16.64 -3.30
C SER A 254 12.12 15.77 -2.22
N ASN A 255 10.93 15.21 -2.49
CA ASN A 255 10.18 14.41 -1.53
C ASN A 255 9.35 13.31 -2.23
N ILE A 256 9.11 12.21 -1.52
CA ILE A 256 8.10 11.21 -1.84
C ILE A 256 7.13 11.16 -0.65
N PHE A 257 5.87 11.51 -0.88
CA PHE A 257 4.81 11.42 0.10
C PHE A 257 3.96 10.18 -0.17
N GLN A 258 3.73 9.37 0.86
CA GLN A 258 2.77 8.28 0.82
C GLN A 258 1.77 8.46 1.97
N LYS A 259 0.49 8.32 1.65
CA LYS A 259 -0.57 8.17 2.64
C LYS A 259 -1.31 6.85 2.41
N SER A 260 -1.48 6.12 3.49
CA SER A 260 -2.21 4.85 3.54
C SER A 260 -3.19 4.89 4.70
N PHE A 261 -4.37 4.29 4.53
CA PHE A 261 -5.41 4.23 5.55
C PHE A 261 -6.00 2.82 5.60
N ILE A 262 -6.16 2.28 6.81
CA ILE A 262 -6.78 0.99 7.12
C ILE A 262 -7.59 1.16 8.41
N GLU A 263 -8.83 0.71 8.40
CA GLU A 263 -9.73 0.65 9.56
C GLU A 263 -10.32 -0.76 9.65
N VAL A 264 -10.24 -1.42 10.80
CA VAL A 264 -10.66 -2.82 10.98
C VAL A 264 -11.86 -2.91 11.92
N ASN A 265 -12.93 -3.57 11.47
CA ASN A 265 -14.16 -3.81 12.25
C ASN A 265 -14.80 -5.17 11.93
N GLU A 266 -15.98 -5.46 12.50
CA GLU A 266 -16.63 -6.78 12.41
C GLU A 266 -17.10 -7.17 11.00
N GLU A 267 -17.37 -6.18 10.15
CA GLU A 267 -17.82 -6.36 8.77
C GLU A 267 -16.65 -6.63 7.81
N GLY A 268 -15.47 -6.11 8.13
CA GLY A 268 -14.29 -6.13 7.27
C GLY A 268 -13.22 -5.11 7.69
N THR A 269 -12.33 -4.84 6.76
CA THR A 269 -11.76 -3.49 6.65
C THR A 269 -12.84 -2.61 6.01
N GLU A 270 -13.79 -2.13 6.82
CA GLU A 270 -14.91 -1.20 6.50
C GLU A 270 -16.06 -1.70 5.57
N ALA A 271 -17.30 -1.20 5.79
CA ALA A 271 -18.59 -1.94 5.59
C ALA A 271 -19.31 -1.79 4.20
N ALA A 272 -20.47 -2.42 3.86
CA ALA A 272 -21.46 -3.22 4.60
C ALA A 272 -22.32 -4.16 3.68
N ALA A 273 -22.91 -5.26 4.22
CA ALA A 273 -24.20 -5.93 3.81
C ALA A 273 -24.28 -7.41 4.28
N ALA A 274 -25.46 -7.90 4.67
CA ALA A 274 -25.63 -9.22 5.32
C ALA A 274 -26.19 -10.34 4.43
N SER A 275 -25.61 -11.54 4.54
CA SER A 275 -26.14 -12.82 4.02
C SER A 275 -25.80 -13.96 4.98
N ALA A 276 -26.73 -14.91 5.17
CA ALA A 276 -26.55 -16.06 6.05
C ALA A 276 -26.04 -17.29 5.28
N ALA A 277 -25.11 -18.06 5.86
CA ALA A 277 -24.61 -19.32 5.33
C ALA A 277 -24.89 -20.48 6.29
N VAL A 278 -25.36 -21.61 5.76
CA VAL A 278 -25.64 -22.85 6.52
C VAL A 278 -24.46 -23.80 6.37
N VAL A 279 -23.86 -24.23 7.48
CA VAL A 279 -22.71 -25.16 7.48
C VAL A 279 -23.15 -26.56 7.88
N ASN A 280 -22.94 -27.54 7.00
CA ASN A 280 -23.15 -28.96 7.29
C ASN A 280 -22.02 -29.51 8.17
N LEU A 281 -22.39 -30.17 9.28
CA LEU A 281 -21.44 -30.86 10.16
C LEU A 281 -21.07 -32.24 9.61
N ARG A 282 -19.77 -32.49 9.41
CA ARG A 282 -19.19 -33.84 9.33
C ARG A 282 -17.96 -33.96 10.25
N SER A 283 -17.66 -35.20 10.61
CA SER A 283 -17.04 -35.64 11.86
C SER A 283 -15.71 -35.01 12.27
N ILE A 284 -15.48 -34.99 13.59
CA ILE A 284 -14.36 -34.32 14.27
C ILE A 284 -13.13 -35.23 14.31
N GLY A 285 -12.07 -34.84 13.60
CA GLY A 285 -10.69 -35.16 14.01
C GLY A 285 -10.21 -34.11 15.02
N PHE A 286 -9.37 -34.50 15.97
CA PHE A 286 -8.78 -33.59 16.96
C PHE A 286 -7.79 -32.62 16.28
N ALA A 287 -8.31 -31.50 15.80
CA ALA A 287 -7.48 -30.32 15.58
C ALA A 287 -7.16 -29.71 16.95
N GLU A 288 -5.88 -29.58 17.28
CA GLU A 288 -5.47 -28.83 18.48
C GLU A 288 -6.01 -27.41 18.42
N LYS A 289 -6.57 -26.93 19.53
CA LYS A 289 -7.09 -25.57 19.61
C LYS A 289 -5.91 -24.63 19.81
N ILE A 290 -5.58 -23.87 18.78
CA ILE A 290 -4.65 -22.75 18.87
C ILE A 290 -5.44 -21.53 19.32
N ASP A 291 -5.22 -21.09 20.56
CA ASP A 291 -5.71 -19.80 21.03
C ASP A 291 -4.87 -18.69 20.38
N PHE A 292 -5.52 -17.80 19.64
CA PHE A 292 -4.91 -16.60 19.07
C PHE A 292 -5.58 -15.38 19.71
N VAL A 293 -4.82 -14.66 20.54
CA VAL A 293 -5.25 -13.45 21.24
C VAL A 293 -4.22 -12.37 20.91
N ALA A 294 -4.68 -11.29 20.29
CA ALA A 294 -3.86 -10.16 19.87
C ALA A 294 -4.00 -8.99 20.86
N ASP A 295 -3.82 -9.29 22.15
CA ASP A 295 -3.97 -8.38 23.29
C ASP A 295 -2.70 -7.58 23.62
N HIS A 296 -1.78 -7.51 22.67
CA HIS A 296 -0.50 -6.82 22.75
C HIS A 296 -0.02 -6.49 21.32
N PRO A 297 0.95 -5.57 21.14
CA PRO A 297 1.40 -5.11 19.84
C PRO A 297 1.73 -6.20 18.83
N PHE A 298 1.13 -6.08 17.64
CA PHE A 298 1.23 -7.07 16.58
C PHE A 298 1.52 -6.44 15.22
N LEU A 299 2.20 -7.22 14.37
CA LEU A 299 2.39 -6.93 12.95
C LEU A 299 1.22 -7.48 12.15
N TYR A 300 0.86 -6.78 11.07
CA TYR A 300 -0.09 -7.28 10.09
C TYR A 300 0.38 -6.99 8.66
N LEU A 301 -0.13 -7.79 7.73
CA LEU A 301 0.09 -7.62 6.29
C LEU A 301 -1.22 -7.85 5.56
N ILE A 302 -1.40 -7.12 4.45
CA ILE A 302 -2.44 -7.42 3.45
C ILE A 302 -1.71 -7.91 2.21
N ARG A 303 -2.10 -9.09 1.72
CA ARG A 303 -1.48 -9.77 0.59
C ARG A 303 -2.55 -10.19 -0.40
N GLU A 304 -2.25 -10.07 -1.69
CA GLU A 304 -3.02 -10.70 -2.76
C GLU A 304 -2.46 -12.12 -2.95
N ASP A 305 -3.29 -13.15 -2.72
CA ASP A 305 -2.83 -14.54 -2.59
C ASP A 305 -2.50 -15.25 -3.91
N MET A 306 -3.01 -14.79 -5.06
CA MET A 306 -2.71 -15.42 -6.36
C MET A 306 -1.29 -15.09 -6.85
N THR A 307 -0.88 -13.84 -6.69
CA THR A 307 0.47 -13.35 -7.00
C THR A 307 1.42 -13.55 -5.82
N GLY A 308 0.91 -13.45 -4.58
CA GLY A 308 1.72 -13.37 -3.36
C GLY A 308 2.15 -11.95 -3.00
N THR A 309 1.71 -10.94 -3.75
CA THR A 309 2.17 -9.54 -3.62
C THR A 309 1.66 -8.89 -2.33
N VAL A 310 2.54 -8.20 -1.60
CA VAL A 310 2.19 -7.51 -0.36
C VAL A 310 1.71 -6.08 -0.65
N LEU A 311 0.40 -5.85 -0.44
CA LEU A 311 -0.27 -4.56 -0.60
C LEU A 311 0.05 -3.59 0.53
N PHE A 312 0.00 -4.06 1.79
CA PHE A 312 0.28 -3.25 2.97
C PHE A 312 1.08 -4.02 4.00
N ILE A 313 1.92 -3.30 4.74
CA ILE A 313 2.56 -3.76 5.97
C ILE A 313 2.30 -2.71 7.05
N GLY A 314 2.04 -3.16 8.27
CA GLY A 314 1.88 -2.27 9.40
C GLY A 314 2.03 -2.95 10.75
N HIS A 315 1.98 -2.15 11.81
CA HIS A 315 1.81 -2.63 13.18
C HIS A 315 0.73 -1.84 13.91
N VAL A 316 0.15 -2.48 14.92
CA VAL A 316 -0.71 -1.83 15.91
C VAL A 316 0.05 -1.84 17.24
N LEU A 317 0.44 -0.66 17.72
CA LEU A 317 1.05 -0.45 19.03
C LEU A 317 0.02 0.00 20.07
N ASN A 318 -1.03 0.69 19.65
CA ASN A 318 -2.16 1.12 20.47
C ASN A 318 -3.44 1.17 19.61
N PRO A 319 -4.43 0.27 19.80
CA PRO A 319 -5.65 0.27 18.99
C PRO A 319 -6.53 1.52 19.11
N LEU A 320 -6.33 2.35 20.16
CA LEU A 320 -7.06 3.62 20.36
C LEU A 320 -6.36 4.84 19.72
N ALA A 321 -5.20 4.66 19.09
CA ALA A 321 -4.46 5.73 18.42
C ALA A 321 -4.70 5.68 16.90
N GLY A 322 -5.74 6.38 16.43
CA GLY A 322 -6.10 6.56 15.02
C GLY A 322 -6.39 8.02 14.69
#